data_AF-A0A2N5AGW2-F1
#
_entry.id   AF-A0A2N5AGW2-F1
#
_cell.length_a   1.000
_cell.length_b   1.000
_cell.length_c   1.000
_cell.angle_alpha   90.00
_cell.angle_beta   90.00
_cell.angle_gamma   90.00
#
_symmetry.space_group_name_H-M   'P 1'
#
loop_
_entity.id
_entity.type
_entity.pdbx_description
1 polymer ?
#
loop_
_entity_poly.entity_id
_entity_poly.type
_entity_poly.pdbx_seq_one_letter_code
_entity_poly.pdbx_strand_id
1 'polypeptide(L)'
;VKHMLGLKCIHDIVVNAIDYLHIDIPVALHLDHGTTQEACEAAIAAGFSSIMFDGSHLPFRENLTITRHLVALAHSKGISVEAELGTIAGSEDGIVNSEVIYADPEECYTLVTETQVDCLAAALGSTHGLYKGKARLGFTEMKAIAERVKVPLVLHGGTGIADEDMRRAIACGTAKINVNTENMYAWCQQVKAIFAADTGHDVNDPRKVITQGLQPVREMIARRMALFGSQQRY
;
A
#
# COMPACT_ATOMS: atom_id res chain seq x y z
N VAL A 1 3.34 6.37 11.62
CA VAL A 1 3.30 5.85 13.03
C VAL A 1 3.19 6.93 14.11
N LYS A 2 4.09 7.93 14.19
CA LYS A 2 4.11 8.90 15.31
C LYS A 2 2.80 9.68 15.51
N HIS A 3 2.06 9.96 14.43
CA HIS A 3 0.77 10.67 14.49
C HIS A 3 -0.39 9.86 15.08
N MET A 4 -0.28 8.53 15.25
CA MET A 4 -1.32 7.66 15.83
C MET A 4 -0.86 6.94 17.11
N LEU A 5 0.06 7.53 17.87
CA LEU A 5 0.50 7.02 19.18
C LEU A 5 1.22 5.65 19.16
N GLY A 6 1.65 5.16 17.98
CA GLY A 6 2.44 3.93 17.86
C GLY A 6 1.71 2.76 17.18
N LEU A 7 2.47 1.71 16.82
CA LEU A 7 1.96 0.54 16.09
C LEU A 7 0.88 -0.21 16.88
N LYS A 8 1.07 -0.38 18.19
CA LYS A 8 0.10 -1.08 19.04
C LYS A 8 -1.24 -0.34 19.12
N CYS A 9 -1.21 0.99 19.23
CA CYS A 9 -2.42 1.82 19.23
C CYS A 9 -3.18 1.66 17.90
N ILE A 10 -2.48 1.69 16.77
CA ILE A 10 -3.08 1.48 15.44
C ILE A 10 -3.76 0.11 15.35
N HIS A 11 -3.05 -0.95 15.76
CA HIS A 11 -3.60 -2.31 15.81
C HIS A 11 -4.89 -2.36 16.63
N ASP A 12 -4.86 -1.84 17.86
CA ASP A 12 -6.00 -1.93 18.77
C ASP A 12 -7.19 -1.10 18.27
N ILE A 13 -6.96 0.04 17.60
CA ILE A 13 -8.03 0.80 16.93
C ILE A 13 -8.70 -0.05 15.84
N VAL A 14 -7.91 -0.70 14.99
CA VAL A 14 -8.44 -1.50 13.86
C VAL A 14 -9.23 -2.70 14.36
N VAL A 15 -8.68 -3.46 15.32
CA VAL A 15 -9.36 -4.63 15.90
C VAL A 15 -10.68 -4.23 16.57
N ASN A 16 -10.67 -3.15 17.36
CA ASN A 16 -11.90 -2.66 17.99
C ASN A 16 -12.92 -2.15 16.96
N ALA A 17 -12.46 -1.54 15.86
CA ALA A 17 -13.35 -1.09 14.80
C ALA A 17 -14.01 -2.26 14.04
N ILE A 18 -13.25 -3.32 13.76
CA ILE A 18 -13.77 -4.56 13.14
C ILE A 18 -14.89 -5.15 13.99
N ASP A 19 -14.67 -5.28 15.30
CA ASP A 19 -15.66 -5.79 16.25
C ASP A 19 -16.89 -4.88 16.36
N TYR A 20 -16.68 -3.59 16.63
CA TYR A 20 -17.76 -2.62 16.84
C TYR A 20 -18.66 -2.43 15.61
N LEU A 21 -18.07 -2.47 14.41
CA LEU A 21 -18.81 -2.33 13.15
C LEU A 21 -19.37 -3.66 12.61
N HIS A 22 -19.11 -4.77 13.31
CA HIS A 22 -19.48 -6.11 12.88
C HIS A 22 -19.01 -6.43 11.45
N ILE A 23 -17.74 -6.12 11.15
CA ILE A 23 -17.16 -6.37 9.84
C ILE A 23 -17.00 -7.88 9.63
N ASP A 24 -17.63 -8.40 8.57
CA ASP A 24 -17.70 -9.83 8.23
C ASP A 24 -16.83 -10.21 7.01
N ILE A 25 -16.16 -9.24 6.40
CA ILE A 25 -15.18 -9.45 5.33
C ILE A 25 -13.74 -9.54 5.88
N PRO A 26 -12.81 -10.20 5.18
CA PRO A 26 -11.41 -10.22 5.59
C PRO A 26 -10.78 -8.82 5.56
N VAL A 27 -10.11 -8.46 6.66
CA VAL A 27 -9.35 -7.22 6.81
C VAL A 27 -7.92 -7.57 7.21
N ALA A 28 -6.94 -7.06 6.46
CA ALA A 28 -5.54 -7.15 6.82
C ALA A 28 -5.04 -5.77 7.30
N LEU A 29 -4.32 -5.76 8.42
CA LEU A 29 -3.54 -4.59 8.84
C LEU A 29 -2.10 -4.78 8.37
N HIS A 30 -1.69 -3.98 7.39
CA HIS A 30 -0.42 -4.07 6.70
C HIS A 30 0.52 -2.92 7.09
N LEU A 31 1.76 -3.22 7.46
CA LEU A 31 2.82 -2.22 7.59
C LEU A 31 3.35 -1.93 6.18
N ASP A 32 3.10 -0.73 5.67
CA ASP A 32 3.64 -0.27 4.38
C ASP A 32 5.05 0.32 4.58
N HIS A 33 5.96 0.07 3.63
CA HIS A 33 7.34 0.56 3.61
C HIS A 33 8.11 0.43 4.94
N GLY A 34 8.20 -0.77 5.51
CA GLY A 34 9.09 -1.05 6.62
C GLY A 34 10.56 -0.91 6.21
N THR A 35 11.18 0.24 6.49
CA THR A 35 12.55 0.56 6.05
C THR A 35 13.68 -0.08 6.87
N THR A 36 13.34 -0.67 8.02
CA THR A 36 14.31 -1.31 8.92
C THR A 36 13.75 -2.65 9.38
N GLN A 37 14.66 -3.60 9.67
CA GLN A 37 14.28 -4.88 10.24
C GLN A 37 13.52 -4.68 11.55
N GLU A 38 13.98 -3.77 12.40
CA GLU A 38 13.40 -3.47 13.71
C GLU A 38 11.97 -2.92 13.59
N ALA A 39 11.69 -2.10 12.57
CA ALA A 39 10.34 -1.59 12.34
C ALA A 39 9.36 -2.71 11.96
N CYS A 40 9.81 -3.65 11.11
CA CYS A 40 9.02 -4.81 10.72
C CYS A 40 8.77 -5.75 11.90
N GLU A 41 9.82 -6.05 12.68
CA GLU A 41 9.71 -6.84 13.91
C GLU A 41 8.78 -6.19 14.93
N ALA A 42 8.82 -4.85 15.06
CA ALA A 42 7.92 -4.12 15.94
C ALA A 42 6.45 -4.17 15.48
N ALA A 43 6.18 -4.17 14.17
CA ALA A 43 4.82 -4.32 13.64
C ALA A 43 4.29 -5.73 13.87
N ILE A 44 5.12 -6.75 13.61
CA ILE A 44 4.83 -8.15 13.96
C ILE A 44 4.48 -8.27 15.45
N ALA A 45 5.33 -7.70 16.33
CA ALA A 45 5.12 -7.74 17.78
C ALA A 45 3.85 -6.99 18.22
N ALA A 46 3.45 -5.94 17.49
CA ALA A 46 2.25 -5.17 17.77
C ALA A 46 0.94 -5.91 17.40
N GLY A 47 1.03 -6.94 16.56
CA GLY A 47 -0.11 -7.76 16.11
C GLY A 47 -0.55 -7.51 14.67
N PHE A 48 0.26 -6.83 13.85
CA PHE A 48 -0.07 -6.64 12.43
C PHE A 48 -0.21 -8.00 11.72
N SER A 49 -1.21 -8.14 10.87
CA SER A 49 -1.47 -9.38 10.13
C SER A 49 -0.66 -9.47 8.83
N SER A 50 -0.01 -8.38 8.43
CA SER A 50 0.87 -8.32 7.26
C SER A 50 1.94 -7.25 7.44
N ILE A 51 3.12 -7.45 6.86
CA ILE A 51 4.18 -6.44 6.80
C ILE A 51 4.78 -6.36 5.40
N MET A 52 5.35 -5.21 5.07
CA MET A 52 6.24 -5.02 3.94
C MET A 52 7.62 -4.62 4.44
N PHE A 53 8.65 -5.32 3.99
CA PHE A 53 10.03 -4.83 4.10
C PHE A 53 10.45 -4.16 2.80
N ASP A 54 10.75 -2.88 2.88
CA ASP A 54 11.28 -2.10 1.77
C ASP A 54 12.80 -1.98 1.89
N GLY A 55 13.49 -3.02 1.39
CA GLY A 55 14.93 -3.05 1.23
C GLY A 55 15.40 -2.60 -0.15
N SER A 56 14.56 -1.93 -0.94
CA SER A 56 14.84 -1.59 -2.35
C SER A 56 16.08 -0.71 -2.56
N HIS A 57 16.41 0.08 -1.54
CA HIS A 57 17.57 0.98 -1.51
C HIS A 57 18.87 0.28 -1.07
N LEU A 58 18.78 -0.96 -0.57
CA LEU A 58 19.92 -1.74 -0.11
C LEU A 58 20.52 -2.54 -1.28
N PRO A 59 21.82 -2.93 -1.18
CA PRO A 59 22.36 -3.95 -2.06
C PRO A 59 21.50 -5.22 -2.03
N PHE A 60 21.23 -5.84 -3.17
CA PHE A 60 20.32 -6.99 -3.30
C PHE A 60 20.57 -8.10 -2.26
N ARG A 61 21.84 -8.44 -2.00
CA ARG A 61 22.21 -9.49 -1.02
C ARG A 61 21.81 -9.14 0.42
N GLU A 62 21.84 -7.87 0.78
CA GLU A 62 21.42 -7.40 2.10
C GLU A 62 19.89 -7.41 2.21
N ASN A 63 19.19 -6.86 1.20
CA ASN A 63 17.72 -6.94 1.10
C ASN A 63 17.23 -8.39 1.22
N LEU A 64 17.82 -9.30 0.46
CA LEU A 64 17.50 -10.73 0.48
C LEU A 64 17.69 -11.37 1.87
N THR A 65 18.77 -11.00 2.57
CA THR A 65 19.09 -11.56 3.89
C THR A 65 18.08 -11.11 4.94
N ILE A 66 17.77 -9.82 4.97
CA ILE A 66 16.80 -9.25 5.92
C ILE A 66 15.39 -9.77 5.62
N THR A 67 14.99 -9.77 4.34
CA THR A 67 13.70 -10.32 3.90
C THR A 67 13.54 -11.76 4.35
N ARG A 68 14.55 -12.62 4.16
CA ARG A 68 14.49 -14.03 4.59
C ARG A 68 14.24 -14.17 6.09
N HIS A 69 14.94 -13.37 6.90
CA HIS A 69 14.75 -13.36 8.35
C HIS A 69 13.33 -12.95 8.73
N LEU A 70 12.83 -11.85 8.14
CA LEU A 70 11.49 -11.35 8.40
C LEU A 70 10.39 -12.31 7.97
N VAL A 71 10.54 -12.99 6.82
CA VAL A 71 9.62 -14.03 6.38
C VAL A 71 9.57 -15.18 7.38
N ALA A 72 10.72 -15.71 7.79
CA ALA A 72 10.76 -16.79 8.78
C ALA A 72 10.07 -16.41 10.11
N LEU A 73 10.30 -15.18 10.59
CA LEU A 73 9.66 -14.66 11.80
C LEU A 73 8.14 -14.48 11.60
N ALA A 74 7.70 -13.83 10.53
CA ALA A 74 6.30 -13.54 10.26
C ALA A 74 5.49 -14.82 10.02
N HIS A 75 6.00 -15.75 9.21
CA HIS A 75 5.35 -17.02 8.92
C HIS A 75 5.19 -17.91 10.15
N SER A 76 6.14 -17.85 11.10
CA SER A 76 5.99 -18.56 12.40
C SER A 76 4.77 -18.09 13.23
N LYS A 77 4.17 -16.96 12.86
CA LYS A 77 3.01 -16.34 13.49
C LYS A 77 1.79 -16.24 12.56
N GLY A 78 1.87 -16.79 11.35
CA GLY A 78 0.80 -16.69 10.35
C GLY A 78 0.62 -15.28 9.76
N ILE A 79 1.68 -14.46 9.74
CA ILE A 79 1.68 -13.10 9.20
C ILE A 79 2.28 -13.13 7.80
N SER A 80 1.66 -12.45 6.83
CA SER A 80 2.17 -12.38 5.47
C SER A 80 3.24 -11.29 5.30
N VAL A 81 4.15 -11.50 4.35
CA VAL A 81 5.26 -10.59 4.04
C VAL A 81 5.25 -10.19 2.58
N GLU A 82 5.30 -8.88 2.35
CA GLU A 82 5.63 -8.25 1.08
C GLU A 82 7.09 -7.81 1.06
N ALA A 83 7.75 -7.90 -0.09
CA ALA A 83 9.06 -7.31 -0.31
C ALA A 83 9.07 -6.45 -1.56
N GLU A 84 10.01 -5.50 -1.64
CA GLU A 84 10.19 -4.62 -2.80
C GLU A 84 11.54 -4.81 -3.50
N LEU A 85 11.52 -4.73 -4.84
CA LEU A 85 12.69 -4.64 -5.70
C LEU A 85 12.51 -3.54 -6.76
N GLY A 86 13.64 -2.93 -7.14
CA GLY A 86 13.66 -1.69 -7.92
C GLY A 86 13.20 -0.50 -7.08
N THR A 87 13.18 0.69 -7.66
CA THR A 87 12.86 1.93 -6.94
C THR A 87 11.83 2.72 -7.73
N ILE A 88 10.77 3.18 -7.05
CA ILE A 88 9.81 4.14 -7.59
C ILE A 88 10.16 5.55 -7.15
N ALA A 89 10.02 6.53 -8.05
CA ALA A 89 10.25 7.93 -7.72
C ALA A 89 9.03 8.57 -7.04
N GLY A 90 9.24 9.64 -6.29
CA GLY A 90 8.18 10.39 -5.62
C GLY A 90 8.34 10.40 -4.10
N SER A 91 7.29 10.82 -3.39
CA SER A 91 7.28 10.81 -1.93
C SER A 91 6.02 10.19 -1.35
N GLU A 92 6.20 9.23 -0.46
CA GLU A 92 5.16 8.57 0.34
C GLU A 92 5.73 8.26 1.72
N ASP A 93 4.93 8.43 2.77
CA ASP A 93 5.28 8.15 4.17
C ASP A 93 6.63 8.70 4.68
N GLY A 94 7.11 9.78 4.06
CA GLY A 94 8.37 10.47 4.42
C GLY A 94 9.61 9.96 3.68
N ILE A 95 9.47 8.98 2.79
CA ILE A 95 10.51 8.53 1.86
C ILE A 95 10.47 9.44 0.62
N VAL A 96 11.64 9.82 0.10
CA VAL A 96 11.77 10.60 -1.14
C VAL A 96 12.79 9.92 -2.05
N ASN A 97 12.32 9.39 -3.18
CA ASN A 97 13.16 8.77 -4.18
C ASN A 97 13.18 9.63 -5.44
N SER A 98 14.36 9.95 -5.94
CA SER A 98 14.54 10.78 -7.15
C SER A 98 14.65 9.97 -8.45
N GLU A 99 15.04 8.70 -8.36
CA GLU A 99 15.31 7.85 -9.52
C GLU A 99 14.33 6.67 -9.59
N VAL A 100 13.91 6.35 -10.81
CA VAL A 100 13.11 5.15 -11.09
C VAL A 100 14.07 4.07 -11.56
N ILE A 101 14.18 2.98 -10.81
CA ILE A 101 14.98 1.81 -11.16
C ILE A 101 14.02 0.66 -11.36
N TYR A 102 14.01 0.07 -12.55
CA TYR A 102 13.13 -1.08 -12.82
C TYR A 102 13.63 -2.30 -12.05
N ALA A 103 12.70 -3.09 -11.52
CA ALA A 103 13.01 -4.36 -10.88
C ALA A 103 13.63 -5.34 -11.90
N ASP A 104 14.71 -6.01 -11.51
CA ASP A 104 15.34 -7.04 -12.33
C ASP A 104 14.57 -8.38 -12.20
N PRO A 105 14.15 -9.03 -13.31
CA PRO A 105 13.40 -10.28 -13.24
C PRO A 105 14.13 -11.47 -12.59
N GLU A 106 15.46 -11.55 -12.70
CA GLU A 106 16.26 -12.61 -12.05
C GLU A 106 16.37 -12.37 -10.55
N GLU A 107 16.56 -11.11 -10.12
CA GLU A 107 16.52 -10.73 -8.71
C GLU A 107 15.14 -11.00 -8.09
N CYS A 108 14.05 -10.68 -8.82
CA CYS A 108 12.68 -10.99 -8.39
C CYS A 108 12.48 -12.48 -8.17
N TYR A 109 12.91 -13.30 -9.13
CA TYR A 109 12.84 -14.75 -9.03
C TYR A 109 13.65 -15.30 -7.85
N THR A 110 14.88 -14.80 -7.68
CA THR A 110 15.77 -15.21 -6.61
C THR A 110 15.21 -14.84 -5.24
N LEU A 111 14.73 -13.61 -5.08
CA LEU A 111 14.13 -13.15 -3.83
C LEU A 111 12.92 -14.00 -3.47
N VAL A 112 11.96 -14.17 -4.38
CA VAL A 112 10.75 -14.96 -4.10
C VAL A 112 11.09 -16.42 -3.78
N THR A 113 11.99 -17.04 -4.56
CA THR A 113 12.34 -18.45 -4.37
C THR A 113 13.08 -18.69 -3.05
N GLU A 114 14.03 -17.82 -2.69
CA GLU A 114 14.87 -18.04 -1.51
C GLU A 114 14.29 -17.49 -0.20
N THR A 115 13.26 -16.64 -0.27
CA THR A 115 12.62 -16.06 0.93
C THR A 115 11.22 -16.59 1.15
N GLN A 116 10.51 -16.98 0.08
CA GLN A 116 9.09 -17.36 0.12
C GLN A 116 8.17 -16.22 0.59
N VAL A 117 8.47 -14.97 0.25
CA VAL A 117 7.53 -13.85 0.43
C VAL A 117 6.17 -14.14 -0.23
N ASP A 118 5.12 -13.60 0.38
CA ASP A 118 3.73 -13.87 -0.02
C ASP A 118 3.27 -13.00 -1.19
N CYS A 119 3.88 -11.82 -1.37
CA CYS A 119 3.69 -10.96 -2.53
C CYS A 119 4.93 -10.10 -2.80
N LEU A 120 5.06 -9.60 -4.03
CA LEU A 120 6.22 -8.84 -4.48
C LEU A 120 5.80 -7.49 -5.08
N ALA A 121 6.31 -6.40 -4.52
CA ALA A 121 6.32 -5.09 -5.14
C ALA A 121 7.50 -4.98 -6.11
N ALA A 122 7.22 -5.03 -7.41
CA ALA A 122 8.23 -4.82 -8.44
C ALA A 122 8.07 -3.41 -9.01
N ALA A 123 9.06 -2.54 -8.82
CA ALA A 123 9.04 -1.20 -9.39
C ALA A 123 9.13 -1.28 -10.92
N LEU A 124 8.02 -0.92 -11.59
CA LEU A 124 7.87 -1.04 -13.05
C LEU A 124 7.30 0.24 -13.66
N GLY A 125 7.76 1.40 -13.18
CA GLY A 125 7.42 2.72 -13.75
C GLY A 125 6.26 3.46 -13.09
N SER A 126 5.77 2.99 -11.94
CA SER A 126 4.90 3.80 -11.08
C SER A 126 5.69 4.81 -10.24
N THR A 127 4.99 5.81 -9.70
CA THR A 127 5.56 6.87 -8.86
C THR A 127 4.60 7.21 -7.73
N HIS A 128 5.13 7.61 -6.58
CA HIS A 128 4.32 8.10 -5.47
C HIS A 128 3.87 9.55 -5.66
N GLY A 129 2.67 9.85 -5.15
CA GLY A 129 2.06 11.18 -5.20
C GLY A 129 1.26 11.46 -6.47
N LEU A 130 1.08 12.75 -6.77
CA LEU A 130 0.35 13.20 -7.96
C LEU A 130 1.26 13.13 -9.19
N TYR A 131 0.87 12.33 -10.19
CA TYR A 131 1.60 12.24 -11.44
C TYR A 131 1.60 13.56 -12.22
N LYS A 132 2.77 13.94 -12.73
CA LYS A 132 2.92 15.00 -13.75
C LYS A 132 2.85 14.38 -15.14
N GLY A 133 1.69 13.83 -15.52
CA GLY A 133 1.47 13.19 -16.83
C GLY A 133 0.96 11.75 -16.73
N LYS A 134 0.95 11.01 -17.85
CA LYS A 134 0.51 9.60 -17.88
C LYS A 134 1.59 8.69 -17.28
N ALA A 135 1.20 7.82 -16.35
CA ALA A 135 2.06 6.74 -15.86
C ALA A 135 2.53 5.86 -17.02
N ARG A 136 3.81 5.44 -17.00
CA ARG A 136 4.38 4.55 -18.01
C ARG A 136 4.77 3.25 -17.35
N LEU A 137 3.79 2.35 -17.22
CA LEU A 137 3.98 1.05 -16.61
C LEU A 137 4.62 0.06 -17.59
N GLY A 138 5.63 -0.67 -17.12
CA GLY A 138 6.29 -1.77 -17.83
C GLY A 138 5.43 -3.04 -17.83
N PHE A 139 4.37 -3.08 -18.64
CA PHE A 139 3.44 -4.21 -18.67
C PHE A 139 4.07 -5.51 -19.22
N THR A 140 5.06 -5.38 -20.11
CA THR A 140 5.78 -6.54 -20.65
C THR A 140 6.60 -7.20 -19.54
N GLU A 141 7.32 -6.38 -18.80
CA GLU A 141 8.13 -6.75 -17.64
C GLU A 141 7.26 -7.32 -16.51
N MET A 142 6.14 -6.66 -16.21
CA MET A 142 5.18 -7.10 -15.20
C MET A 142 4.67 -8.51 -15.49
N LYS A 143 4.26 -8.77 -16.74
CA LYS A 143 3.80 -10.09 -17.15
C LYS A 143 4.91 -11.14 -17.05
N ALA A 144 6.12 -10.81 -17.51
CA ALA A 144 7.26 -11.72 -17.45
C ALA A 144 7.65 -12.08 -16.00
N ILE A 145 7.63 -11.09 -15.09
CA ILE A 145 7.90 -11.33 -13.67
C ILE A 145 6.78 -12.19 -13.06
N ALA A 146 5.51 -11.85 -13.29
CA ALA A 146 4.38 -12.60 -12.73
C ALA A 146 4.38 -14.09 -13.14
N GLU A 147 4.65 -14.38 -14.42
CA GLU A 147 4.75 -15.76 -14.94
C GLU A 147 5.89 -16.56 -14.29
N ARG A 148 6.95 -15.85 -13.87
CA ARG A 148 8.15 -16.45 -13.31
C ARG A 148 8.08 -16.66 -11.80
N VAL A 149 7.69 -15.64 -11.04
CA VAL A 149 7.72 -15.69 -9.57
C VAL A 149 6.51 -16.39 -8.95
N LYS A 150 5.36 -16.39 -9.66
CA LYS A 150 4.11 -17.08 -9.28
C LYS A 150 3.53 -16.69 -7.90
N VAL A 151 3.98 -15.58 -7.33
CA VAL A 151 3.31 -14.89 -6.22
C VAL A 151 2.56 -13.67 -6.75
N PRO A 152 1.50 -13.19 -6.07
CA PRO A 152 0.83 -11.96 -6.44
C PRO A 152 1.79 -10.77 -6.52
N LEU A 153 1.65 -9.95 -7.57
CA LEU A 153 2.39 -8.70 -7.68
C LEU A 153 1.64 -7.55 -6.99
N VAL A 154 2.42 -6.58 -6.51
CA VAL A 154 1.92 -5.38 -5.85
C VAL A 154 2.27 -4.15 -6.68
N LEU A 155 1.27 -3.32 -6.96
CA LEU A 155 1.43 -2.04 -7.67
C LEU A 155 1.37 -0.89 -6.65
N HIS A 156 2.53 -0.31 -6.41
CA HIS A 156 2.69 0.91 -5.63
C HIS A 156 2.35 2.16 -6.45
N GLY A 157 2.03 3.28 -5.78
CA GLY A 157 1.73 4.55 -6.46
C GLY A 157 0.47 4.55 -7.32
N GLY A 158 -0.62 3.92 -6.87
CA GLY A 158 -1.86 3.83 -7.64
C GLY A 158 -2.55 5.17 -7.92
N THR A 159 -2.31 6.22 -7.13
CA THR A 159 -2.98 7.52 -7.31
C THR A 159 -2.64 8.13 -8.67
N GLY A 160 -3.63 8.44 -9.50
CA GLY A 160 -3.43 9.11 -10.79
C GLY A 160 -3.07 8.19 -11.96
N ILE A 161 -2.89 6.89 -11.74
CA ILE A 161 -2.82 5.90 -12.81
C ILE A 161 -4.19 5.79 -13.48
N ALA A 162 -4.22 5.73 -14.81
CA ALA A 162 -5.47 5.61 -15.55
C ALA A 162 -6.15 4.26 -15.27
N ASP A 163 -7.48 4.25 -15.19
CA ASP A 163 -8.26 3.04 -14.91
C ASP A 163 -7.99 1.90 -15.91
N GLU A 164 -7.70 2.21 -17.17
CA GLU A 164 -7.29 1.22 -18.19
C GLU A 164 -5.96 0.54 -17.83
N ASP A 165 -5.00 1.32 -17.33
CA ASP A 165 -3.67 0.85 -16.97
C ASP A 165 -3.73 0.03 -15.67
N MET A 166 -4.59 0.40 -14.71
CA MET A 166 -4.85 -0.41 -13.52
C MET A 166 -5.44 -1.77 -13.88
N ARG A 167 -6.47 -1.81 -14.75
CA ARG A 167 -7.05 -3.09 -15.22
C ARG A 167 -6.02 -3.94 -15.96
N ARG A 168 -5.17 -3.31 -16.76
CA ARG A 168 -4.08 -4.00 -17.47
C ARG A 168 -3.05 -4.56 -16.50
N ALA A 169 -2.69 -3.83 -15.45
CA ALA A 169 -1.77 -4.32 -14.41
C ALA A 169 -2.34 -5.54 -13.67
N ILE A 170 -3.65 -5.52 -13.35
CA ILE A 170 -4.36 -6.68 -12.78
C ILE A 170 -4.29 -7.88 -13.73
N ALA A 171 -4.58 -7.68 -15.02
CA ALA A 171 -4.48 -8.73 -16.03
C ALA A 171 -3.05 -9.29 -16.21
N CYS A 172 -2.03 -8.54 -15.80
CA CYS A 172 -0.63 -8.94 -15.80
C CYS A 172 -0.17 -9.63 -14.49
N GLY A 173 -1.04 -9.81 -13.49
CA GLY A 173 -0.73 -10.53 -12.24
C GLY A 173 -0.68 -9.66 -10.98
N THR A 174 -1.01 -8.37 -11.08
CA THR A 174 -1.16 -7.51 -9.90
C THR A 174 -2.41 -7.91 -9.09
N ALA A 175 -2.26 -8.10 -7.78
CA ALA A 175 -3.39 -8.40 -6.88
C ALA A 175 -3.52 -7.45 -5.68
N LYS A 176 -2.51 -6.62 -5.40
CA LYS A 176 -2.57 -5.52 -4.42
C LYS A 176 -2.20 -4.21 -5.12
N ILE A 177 -2.99 -3.17 -4.91
CA ILE A 177 -2.76 -1.83 -5.48
C ILE A 177 -2.82 -0.82 -4.33
N ASN A 178 -1.73 -0.10 -4.10
CA ASN A 178 -1.66 0.90 -3.02
C ASN A 178 -2.27 2.23 -3.50
N VAL A 179 -3.20 2.78 -2.73
CA VAL A 179 -3.90 4.04 -3.04
C VAL A 179 -4.02 4.89 -1.77
N ASN A 180 -3.35 6.05 -1.78
CA ASN A 180 -3.28 6.92 -0.60
C ASN A 180 -3.53 8.41 -0.94
N THR A 181 -2.70 8.97 -1.81
CA THR A 181 -2.69 10.42 -2.11
C THR A 181 -4.05 10.98 -2.53
N GLU A 182 -4.82 10.25 -3.34
CA GLU A 182 -6.15 10.69 -3.76
C GLU A 182 -7.16 10.76 -2.60
N ASN A 183 -7.06 9.89 -1.61
CA ASN A 183 -7.93 9.88 -0.43
C ASN A 183 -7.62 11.09 0.47
N MET A 184 -6.33 11.35 0.72
CA MET A 184 -5.89 12.53 1.46
C MET A 184 -6.31 13.82 0.77
N TYR A 185 -6.14 13.89 -0.55
CA TYR A 185 -6.54 15.05 -1.34
C TYR A 185 -8.06 15.26 -1.31
N ALA A 186 -8.86 14.21 -1.50
CA ALA A 186 -10.31 14.28 -1.45
C ALA A 186 -10.83 14.79 -0.10
N TRP A 187 -10.27 14.27 1.01
CA TRP A 187 -10.60 14.73 2.35
C TRP A 187 -10.25 16.21 2.54
N CYS A 188 -9.02 16.62 2.20
CA CYS A 188 -8.56 18.00 2.32
C CYS A 188 -9.43 18.98 1.51
N GLN A 189 -9.81 18.62 0.30
CA GLN A 189 -10.65 19.48 -0.55
C GLN A 189 -12.07 19.61 0.02
N GLN A 190 -12.63 18.54 0.57
CA GLN A 190 -13.94 18.59 1.22
C GLN A 190 -13.92 19.43 2.50
N VAL A 191 -12.89 19.28 3.33
CA VAL A 191 -12.73 20.12 4.53
C VAL A 191 -12.62 21.60 4.14
N LYS A 192 -11.82 21.94 3.13
CA LYS A 192 -11.76 23.32 2.60
C LYS A 192 -13.13 23.83 2.16
N ALA A 193 -13.90 23.01 1.44
CA ALA A 193 -15.23 23.39 0.98
C ALA A 193 -16.20 23.65 2.13
N ILE A 194 -16.15 22.83 3.19
CA ILE A 194 -16.99 23.00 4.40
C ILE A 194 -16.73 24.37 5.05
N PHE A 195 -15.46 24.75 5.22
CA PHE A 195 -15.10 26.05 5.83
C PHE A 195 -15.31 27.25 4.91
N ALA A 196 -15.33 27.06 3.60
CA ALA A 196 -15.60 28.12 2.63
C ALA A 196 -17.11 28.34 2.37
N ALA A 197 -17.98 27.43 2.82
CA ALA A 197 -19.40 27.52 2.59
C ALA A 197 -20.04 28.62 3.46
N ASP A 198 -20.67 29.60 2.82
CA ASP A 198 -21.45 30.63 3.51
C ASP A 198 -22.83 30.08 3.88
N THR A 199 -22.89 29.37 5.01
CA THR A 199 -24.11 28.71 5.50
C THR A 199 -24.88 29.55 6.53
N GLY A 200 -24.40 30.75 6.86
CA GLY A 200 -24.94 31.57 7.94
C GLY A 200 -24.70 31.02 9.36
N HIS A 201 -23.91 29.96 9.51
CA HIS A 201 -23.58 29.33 10.78
C HIS A 201 -22.08 29.04 10.92
N ASP A 202 -21.54 29.23 12.12
CA ASP A 202 -20.14 28.93 12.41
C ASP A 202 -19.85 27.42 12.35
N VAL A 203 -18.76 27.05 11.68
CA VAL A 203 -18.22 25.68 11.68
C VAL A 203 -17.44 25.46 12.97
N ASN A 204 -18.11 24.96 14.01
CA ASN A 204 -17.55 24.80 15.36
C ASN A 204 -17.61 23.36 15.92
N ASP A 205 -18.19 22.40 15.18
CA ASP A 205 -18.27 20.99 15.60
C ASP A 205 -17.31 20.11 14.77
N PRO A 206 -16.16 19.69 15.33
CA PRO A 206 -15.18 18.88 14.60
C PRO A 206 -15.73 17.53 14.15
N ARG A 207 -16.74 16.98 14.83
CA ARG A 207 -17.35 15.68 14.47
C ARG A 207 -18.08 15.77 13.13
N LYS A 208 -18.73 16.91 12.86
CA LYS A 208 -19.39 17.17 11.56
C LYS A 208 -18.36 17.31 10.45
N VAL A 209 -17.28 18.06 10.70
CA VAL A 209 -16.19 18.25 9.73
C VAL A 209 -15.55 16.91 9.37
N ILE A 210 -15.22 16.07 10.36
CA ILE A 210 -14.63 14.75 10.12
C ILE A 210 -15.59 13.86 9.34
N THR A 211 -16.86 13.79 9.76
CA THR A 211 -17.86 12.91 9.14
C THR A 211 -18.13 13.30 7.68
N GLN A 212 -18.32 14.59 7.40
CA GLN A 212 -18.53 15.10 6.05
C GLN A 212 -17.26 15.03 5.21
N GLY A 213 -16.09 15.32 5.80
CA GLY A 213 -14.79 15.22 5.16
C GLY A 213 -14.47 13.80 4.67
N LEU A 214 -14.93 12.77 5.40
CA LEU A 214 -14.73 11.37 5.04
C LEU A 214 -15.67 10.87 3.93
N GLN A 215 -16.74 11.58 3.59
CA GLN A 215 -17.69 11.15 2.56
C GLN A 215 -17.02 10.91 1.19
N PRO A 216 -16.26 11.87 0.60
CA PRO A 216 -15.62 11.63 -0.69
C PRO A 216 -14.50 10.57 -0.63
N VAL A 217 -13.91 10.34 0.55
CA VAL A 217 -12.95 9.24 0.75
C VAL A 217 -13.67 7.89 0.60
N ARG A 218 -14.84 7.73 1.22
CA ARG A 218 -15.68 6.52 1.07
C ARG A 218 -16.08 6.29 -0.37
N GLU A 219 -16.49 7.34 -1.08
CA GLU A 219 -16.83 7.26 -2.51
C GLU A 219 -15.63 6.86 -3.36
N MET A 220 -14.44 7.39 -3.07
CA MET A 220 -13.21 7.01 -3.76
C MET A 220 -12.88 5.53 -3.55
N ILE A 221 -12.90 5.06 -2.30
CA ILE A 221 -12.66 3.65 -1.95
C ILE A 221 -13.65 2.75 -2.70
N ALA A 222 -14.95 3.07 -2.68
CA ALA A 222 -15.97 2.30 -3.38
C ALA A 222 -15.73 2.23 -4.89
N ARG A 223 -15.32 3.33 -5.53
CA ARG A 223 -14.94 3.36 -6.96
C ARG A 223 -13.73 2.48 -7.23
N ARG A 224 -12.71 2.51 -6.36
CA ARG A 224 -11.51 1.66 -6.51
C ARG A 224 -11.83 0.19 -6.33
N MET A 225 -12.66 -0.18 -5.36
CA MET A 225 -13.13 -1.56 -5.20
C MET A 225 -13.87 -2.07 -6.45
N ALA A 226 -14.72 -1.25 -7.07
CA ALA A 226 -15.40 -1.59 -8.33
C ALA A 226 -14.40 -1.76 -9.48
N LEU A 227 -13.46 -0.83 -9.61
CA LEU A 227 -12.42 -0.86 -10.64
C LEU A 227 -11.52 -2.10 -10.52
N PHE A 228 -11.14 -2.46 -9.30
CA PHE A 228 -10.27 -3.60 -9.01
C PHE A 228 -11.02 -4.94 -9.03
N GLY A 229 -12.35 -4.93 -9.12
CA GLY A 229 -13.17 -6.14 -9.16
C GLY A 229 -13.19 -6.92 -7.84
N SER A 230 -13.02 -6.22 -6.72
CA SER A 230 -13.01 -6.80 -5.36
C SER A 230 -14.35 -6.73 -4.65
N GLN A 231 -15.33 -6.03 -5.21
CA GLN A 231 -16.69 -6.00 -4.66
C GLN A 231 -17.33 -7.40 -4.67
N GLN A 232 -18.02 -7.76 -3.59
CA GLN A 232 -18.77 -9.03 -3.45
C GLN A 232 -17.92 -10.30 -3.66
N ARG A 233 -16.66 -10.26 -3.25
CA ARG A 233 -15.75 -11.42 -3.28
C ARG A 233 -15.82 -12.29 -2.01
N TYR A 234 -16.58 -11.85 -1.00
CA TYR A 234 -16.84 -12.51 0.27
C TYR A 234 -18.32 -12.43 0.60
#